data_AF-A0A838E2N3-F1
#
_entry.id   AF-A0A838E2N3-F1
#
_cell.length_a   1.000
_cell.length_b   1.000
_cell.length_c   1.000
_cell.angle_alpha   90.00
_cell.angle_beta   90.00
_cell.angle_gamma   90.00
#
_symmetry.space_group_name_H-M   'P 1'
#
loop_
_entity.id
_entity.type
_entity.pdbx_description
1 polymer ?
#
loop_
_entity_poly.entity_id
_entity_poly.type
_entity_poly.pdbx_seq_one_letter_code
_entity_poly.pdbx_strand_id
1 'polypeptide(L)'
;GGIVSATSAWLLLRSGLFSDVTNLQIILALSSVALCIVPFIIYHLVSAVPSEELHGYEAGYKLQKIRHKAHKDEKQSVMNSMLSGLFMLFKYPYVMGIFGMSFFFELISQALKVENIIFGKTASHSLSEFTAFLLWQALLVHIVAFIVVVFGTRALISYLGERRSLLVIPAATGLSMIAFVLRPSYSSAIFAFVVTRSVNYAFAAPLRESLYIPTVKEVQFKSKSWIDGVGTKFSKTCASSFNMYTDGLVGSALLGVQTVFFGAVISLWFLVAYALGLRFEKALKRNEVIGSGEVL
;
A
#
# COMPACT_ATOMS: atom_id res chain seq x y z
N GLY A 1 -5.54 7.92 -14.71
CA GLY A 1 -5.81 6.48 -14.53
C GLY A 1 -6.98 6.26 -13.59
N GLY A 2 -6.72 6.07 -12.30
CA GLY A 2 -7.72 5.66 -11.30
C GLY A 2 -9.00 6.50 -11.22
N ILE A 3 -8.89 7.84 -11.28
CA ILE A 3 -10.05 8.74 -11.29
C ILE A 3 -10.93 8.47 -12.52
N VAL A 4 -10.34 8.47 -13.73
CA VAL A 4 -11.08 8.29 -15.00
C VAL A 4 -11.77 6.93 -15.06
N SER A 5 -11.08 5.86 -14.67
CA SER A 5 -11.66 4.51 -14.65
C SER A 5 -12.78 4.37 -13.62
N ALA A 6 -12.63 4.94 -12.44
CA ALA A 6 -13.67 4.90 -11.41
C ALA A 6 -14.90 5.75 -11.82
N THR A 7 -14.69 6.96 -12.35
CA THR A 7 -15.77 7.84 -12.82
C THR A 7 -16.57 7.21 -13.95
N SER A 8 -15.89 6.68 -14.97
CA SER A 8 -16.58 6.07 -16.12
C SER A 8 -17.43 4.86 -15.73
N ALA A 9 -16.87 3.95 -14.91
CA ALA A 9 -17.62 2.81 -14.40
C ALA A 9 -18.78 3.21 -13.48
N TRP A 10 -18.58 4.23 -12.63
CA TRP A 10 -19.62 4.74 -11.73
C TRP A 10 -20.77 5.39 -12.49
N LEU A 11 -20.48 6.21 -13.51
CA LEU A 11 -21.49 6.84 -14.37
C LEU A 11 -22.30 5.79 -15.14
N LEU A 12 -21.64 4.74 -15.64
CA LEU A 12 -22.30 3.65 -16.34
C LEU A 12 -23.31 2.94 -15.44
N LEU A 13 -22.94 2.61 -14.20
CA LEU A 13 -23.85 1.94 -13.25
C LEU A 13 -25.04 2.83 -12.84
N ARG A 14 -24.87 4.16 -12.82
CA ARG A 14 -25.95 5.11 -12.51
C ARG A 14 -26.86 5.44 -13.67
N SER A 15 -26.45 5.14 -14.90
CA SER A 15 -27.19 5.54 -16.09
C SER A 15 -28.56 4.84 -16.23
N GLY A 16 -28.76 3.70 -15.56
CA GLY A 16 -29.99 2.91 -15.66
C GLY A 16 -30.24 2.30 -17.06
N LEU A 17 -29.25 2.35 -17.95
CA LEU A 17 -29.41 1.98 -19.36
C LEU A 17 -29.50 0.46 -19.59
N PHE A 18 -28.87 -0.35 -18.72
CA PHE A 18 -28.80 -1.80 -18.87
C PHE A 18 -29.12 -2.53 -17.55
N SER A 19 -29.39 -3.84 -17.66
CA SER A 19 -29.54 -4.73 -16.50
C SER A 19 -28.26 -4.79 -15.67
N ASP A 20 -28.39 -5.15 -14.39
CA ASP A 20 -27.26 -5.24 -13.46
C ASP A 20 -26.11 -6.13 -13.96
N VAL A 21 -26.47 -7.31 -14.48
CA VAL A 21 -25.49 -8.27 -14.99
C VAL A 21 -24.76 -7.70 -16.21
N THR A 22 -25.49 -7.04 -17.11
CA THR A 22 -24.93 -6.43 -18.32
C THR A 22 -23.98 -5.29 -17.98
N ASN A 23 -24.34 -4.41 -17.03
CA ASN A 23 -23.47 -3.31 -16.60
C ASN A 23 -22.12 -3.84 -16.08
N LEU A 24 -22.15 -4.88 -15.25
CA LEU A 24 -20.94 -5.50 -14.69
C LEU A 24 -20.09 -6.18 -15.77
N GLN A 25 -20.72 -6.86 -16.73
CA GLN A 25 -20.03 -7.45 -17.88
C GLN A 25 -19.34 -6.38 -18.74
N ILE A 26 -19.99 -5.24 -18.98
CA ILE A 26 -19.40 -4.12 -19.73
C ILE A 26 -18.19 -3.56 -18.98
N ILE A 27 -18.30 -3.33 -17.66
CA ILE A 27 -17.19 -2.84 -16.85
C ILE A 27 -16.01 -3.82 -16.88
N LEU A 28 -16.28 -5.12 -16.78
CA LEU A 28 -15.25 -6.15 -16.84
C LEU A 28 -14.59 -6.23 -18.22
N ALA A 29 -15.37 -6.10 -19.29
CA ALA A 29 -14.86 -6.06 -20.66
C ALA A 29 -13.97 -4.82 -20.88
N LEU A 30 -14.43 -3.63 -20.48
CA LEU A 30 -13.65 -2.40 -20.57
C LEU A 30 -12.34 -2.48 -19.76
N SER A 31 -12.39 -3.05 -18.55
CA SER A 31 -11.21 -3.28 -17.72
C SER A 31 -10.23 -4.24 -18.39
N SER A 32 -10.73 -5.30 -19.04
CA SER A 32 -9.91 -6.28 -19.75
C SER A 32 -9.23 -5.65 -20.97
N VAL A 33 -9.96 -4.87 -21.77
CA VAL A 33 -9.40 -4.11 -22.90
C VAL A 33 -8.31 -3.15 -22.42
N ALA A 34 -8.57 -2.42 -21.34
CA ALA A 34 -7.57 -1.52 -20.76
C ALA A 34 -6.28 -2.25 -20.33
N LEU A 35 -6.40 -3.46 -19.77
CA LEU A 35 -5.24 -4.29 -19.43
C LEU A 35 -4.49 -4.80 -20.68
N CYS A 36 -5.21 -5.14 -21.76
CA CYS A 36 -4.60 -5.55 -23.03
C CYS A 36 -3.82 -4.42 -23.73
N ILE A 37 -4.10 -3.16 -23.41
CA ILE A 37 -3.33 -2.01 -23.91
C ILE A 37 -1.94 -1.95 -23.26
N VAL A 38 -1.74 -2.51 -22.06
CA VAL A 38 -0.47 -2.43 -21.33
C VAL A 38 0.70 -3.06 -22.09
N PRO A 39 0.63 -4.30 -22.61
CA PRO A 39 1.68 -4.86 -23.46
C PRO A 39 1.98 -4.02 -24.70
N PHE A 40 0.96 -3.40 -25.31
CA PHE A 40 1.14 -2.54 -26.48
C PHE A 40 1.89 -1.25 -26.12
N ILE A 41 1.55 -0.61 -24.99
CA ILE A 41 2.29 0.55 -24.47
C ILE A 41 3.74 0.15 -24.16
N ILE A 42 3.96 -1.01 -23.52
CA ILE A 42 5.31 -1.50 -23.23
C ILE A 42 6.09 -1.73 -24.53
N TYR A 43 5.48 -2.38 -25.52
CA TYR A 43 6.08 -2.59 -26.83
C TYR A 43 6.45 -1.26 -27.49
N HIS A 44 5.54 -0.28 -27.49
CA HIS A 44 5.79 1.03 -28.06
C HIS A 44 6.85 1.83 -27.29
N LEU A 45 6.90 1.72 -25.95
CA LEU A 45 7.94 2.34 -25.14
C LEU A 45 9.32 1.74 -25.45
N VAL A 46 9.40 0.41 -25.58
CA VAL A 46 10.65 -0.30 -25.90
C VAL A 46 11.11 -0.01 -27.33
N SER A 47 10.19 0.17 -28.28
CA SER A 47 10.54 0.47 -29.67
C SER A 47 10.85 1.95 -29.92
N ALA A 48 10.28 2.86 -29.14
CA ALA A 48 10.49 4.31 -29.31
C ALA A 48 11.72 4.85 -28.55
N VAL A 49 12.15 4.17 -27.48
CA VAL A 49 13.35 4.57 -26.73
C VAL A 49 14.57 3.85 -27.33
N PRO A 50 15.67 4.55 -27.68
CA PRO A 50 16.90 3.91 -28.17
C PRO A 50 17.44 2.90 -27.14
N SER A 51 17.93 1.75 -27.60
CA SER A 51 18.42 0.65 -26.76
C SER A 51 19.55 1.05 -25.79
N GLU A 52 20.26 2.15 -26.05
CA GLU A 52 21.30 2.71 -25.18
C GLU A 52 20.74 3.43 -23.95
N GLU A 53 19.57 4.09 -24.05
CA GLU A 53 18.91 4.76 -22.91
C GLU A 53 17.99 3.83 -22.11
N LEU A 54 17.51 2.74 -22.74
CA LEU A 54 16.86 1.62 -22.03
C LEU A 54 17.82 0.85 -21.11
N HIS A 55 19.14 0.98 -21.33
CA HIS A 55 20.17 0.40 -20.47
C HIS A 55 20.58 1.37 -19.35
N GLY A 56 19.59 1.82 -18.57
CA GLY A 56 19.82 2.35 -17.24
C GLY A 56 20.47 1.27 -16.36
N TYR A 57 21.81 1.31 -16.25
CA TYR A 57 22.66 0.49 -15.38
C TYR A 57 23.19 -0.84 -15.97
N GLU A 58 23.94 -0.77 -17.09
CA GLU A 58 24.61 -1.91 -17.74
C GLU A 58 25.51 -2.73 -16.79
N ALA A 59 26.16 -2.07 -15.82
CA ALA A 59 26.98 -2.73 -14.78
C ALA A 59 26.14 -3.61 -13.83
N GLY A 60 24.92 -3.20 -13.49
CA GLY A 60 24.00 -3.98 -12.64
C GLY A 60 23.29 -5.07 -13.42
N TYR A 61 23.00 -4.87 -14.71
CA TYR A 61 22.51 -5.93 -15.57
C TYR A 61 23.58 -7.01 -15.80
N LYS A 62 24.85 -6.61 -16.03
CA LYS A 62 25.99 -7.54 -16.11
C LYS A 62 26.21 -8.26 -14.79
N LEU A 63 26.19 -7.58 -13.64
CA LEU A 63 26.24 -8.21 -12.31
C LEU A 63 25.07 -9.16 -12.06
N GLN A 64 23.84 -8.77 -12.41
CA GLN A 64 22.65 -9.59 -12.24
C GLN A 64 22.70 -10.80 -13.18
N LYS A 65 23.21 -10.67 -14.40
CA LYS A 65 23.42 -11.75 -15.36
C LYS A 65 24.59 -12.67 -14.97
N ILE A 66 25.65 -12.15 -14.36
CA ILE A 66 26.74 -12.93 -13.76
C ILE A 66 26.20 -13.70 -12.55
N ARG A 67 25.42 -13.06 -11.66
CA ARG A 67 24.74 -13.73 -10.54
C ARG A 67 23.72 -14.75 -11.02
N HIS A 68 22.96 -14.47 -12.09
CA HIS A 68 21.96 -15.39 -12.64
C HIS A 68 22.62 -16.55 -13.41
N LYS A 69 23.85 -16.38 -13.90
CA LYS A 69 24.69 -17.48 -14.42
C LYS A 69 25.33 -18.29 -13.29
N ALA A 70 25.85 -17.65 -12.24
CA ALA A 70 26.41 -18.34 -11.06
C ALA A 70 25.32 -19.10 -10.27
N HIS A 71 24.12 -18.53 -10.15
CA HIS A 71 22.92 -19.19 -9.59
C HIS A 71 22.14 -20.04 -10.61
N LYS A 72 22.65 -20.24 -11.84
CA LYS A 72 22.07 -21.24 -12.75
C LYS A 72 22.61 -22.63 -12.45
N ASP A 73 23.79 -22.72 -11.85
CA ASP A 73 24.43 -23.97 -11.42
C ASP A 73 23.95 -24.43 -10.03
N GLU A 74 23.46 -23.51 -9.19
CA GLU A 74 22.63 -23.85 -8.02
C GLU A 74 21.16 -23.71 -8.36
N LYS A 75 20.40 -24.81 -8.32
CA LYS A 75 18.95 -24.86 -8.48
C LYS A 75 18.26 -24.11 -7.33
N GLN A 76 18.36 -22.78 -7.29
CA GLN A 76 17.83 -21.97 -6.21
C GLN A 76 16.32 -21.87 -6.38
N SER A 77 15.61 -22.79 -5.73
CA SER A 77 14.16 -22.83 -5.63
C SER A 77 13.61 -21.43 -5.31
N VAL A 78 12.49 -21.06 -5.92
CA VAL A 78 11.72 -19.83 -5.59
C VAL A 78 11.54 -19.71 -4.07
N MET A 79 11.42 -20.84 -3.36
CA MET A 79 11.37 -20.92 -1.91
C MET A 79 12.63 -20.38 -1.22
N ASN A 80 13.83 -20.69 -1.74
CA ASN A 80 15.10 -20.16 -1.21
C ASN A 80 15.22 -18.65 -1.45
N SER A 81 14.66 -18.12 -2.54
CA SER A 81 14.61 -16.68 -2.81
C SER A 81 13.67 -15.95 -1.84
N MET A 82 12.48 -16.51 -1.60
CA MET A 82 11.52 -15.98 -0.62
C MET A 82 12.08 -16.07 0.81
N LEU A 83 12.67 -17.20 1.20
CA LEU A 83 13.30 -17.39 2.51
C LEU A 83 14.49 -16.44 2.70
N SER A 84 15.27 -16.18 1.65
CA SER A 84 16.36 -15.20 1.71
C SER A 84 15.82 -13.79 2.00
N GLY A 85 14.73 -13.37 1.35
CA GLY A 85 14.08 -12.07 1.64
C GLY A 85 13.56 -11.96 3.08
N LEU A 86 12.96 -13.05 3.60
CA LEU A 86 12.53 -13.12 5.00
C LEU A 86 13.71 -13.05 5.97
N PHE A 87 14.80 -13.76 5.68
CA PHE A 87 16.01 -13.71 6.50
C PHE A 87 16.62 -12.31 6.54
N MET A 88 16.68 -11.60 5.41
CA MET A 88 17.14 -10.20 5.37
C MET A 88 16.29 -9.29 6.27
N LEU A 89 14.99 -9.52 6.30
CA LEU A 89 14.05 -8.73 7.09
C LEU A 89 14.31 -8.88 8.61
N PHE A 90 14.63 -10.09 9.08
CA PHE A 90 15.02 -10.31 10.48
C PHE A 90 16.47 -9.95 10.79
N LYS A 91 17.39 -10.13 9.85
CA LYS A 91 18.82 -9.78 10.00
C LYS A 91 19.02 -8.27 10.12
N TYR A 92 18.21 -7.47 9.42
CA TYR A 92 18.30 -6.01 9.42
C TYR A 92 17.06 -5.38 10.08
N PRO A 93 17.14 -5.01 11.39
CA PRO A 93 16.02 -4.39 12.11
C PRO A 93 15.46 -3.12 11.44
N TYR A 94 16.31 -2.42 10.68
CA TYR A 94 15.88 -1.28 9.89
C TYR A 94 14.85 -1.66 8.81
N VAL A 95 15.09 -2.75 8.09
CA VAL A 95 14.18 -3.30 7.07
C VAL A 95 12.91 -3.85 7.72
N MET A 96 13.03 -4.47 8.90
CA MET A 96 11.87 -4.86 9.72
C MET A 96 10.99 -3.65 10.06
N GLY A 97 11.58 -2.49 10.33
CA GLY A 97 10.84 -1.24 10.54
C GLY A 97 10.07 -0.79 9.29
N ILE A 98 10.68 -0.91 8.10
CA ILE A 98 10.00 -0.61 6.81
C ILE A 98 8.81 -1.56 6.60
N PHE A 99 8.98 -2.85 6.91
CA PHE A 99 7.87 -3.80 6.90
C PHE A 99 6.81 -3.40 7.90
N GLY A 100 7.18 -3.04 9.13
CA GLY A 100 6.25 -2.57 10.17
C GLY A 100 5.36 -1.41 9.70
N MET A 101 5.94 -0.44 8.98
CA MET A 101 5.16 0.66 8.38
C MET A 101 4.07 0.15 7.43
N SER A 102 4.40 -0.82 6.57
CA SER A 102 3.44 -1.41 5.62
C SER A 102 2.43 -2.33 6.32
N PHE A 103 2.88 -3.07 7.32
CA PHE A 103 2.08 -4.02 8.10
C PHE A 103 0.95 -3.34 8.86
N PHE A 104 1.26 -2.31 9.65
CA PHE A 104 0.25 -1.60 10.42
C PHE A 104 -0.73 -0.81 9.54
N PHE A 105 -0.24 -0.23 8.44
CA PHE A 105 -1.11 0.38 7.45
C PHE A 105 -2.13 -0.63 6.89
N GLU A 106 -1.66 -1.81 6.45
CA GLU A 106 -2.54 -2.84 5.90
C GLU A 106 -3.49 -3.41 6.97
N LEU A 107 -3.07 -3.53 8.24
CA LEU A 107 -3.97 -3.91 9.34
C LEU A 107 -5.17 -2.97 9.46
N ILE A 108 -4.92 -1.66 9.57
CA ILE A 108 -5.98 -0.66 9.71
C ILE A 108 -6.81 -0.57 8.44
N SER A 109 -6.15 -0.47 7.29
CA SER A 109 -6.81 -0.30 5.99
C SER A 109 -7.71 -1.48 5.67
N GLN A 110 -7.32 -2.72 6.00
CA GLN A 110 -8.10 -3.90 5.72
C GLN A 110 -9.25 -4.09 6.73
N ALA A 111 -9.05 -3.75 8.01
CA ALA A 111 -10.12 -3.71 9.00
C ALA A 111 -11.25 -2.74 8.57
N LEU A 112 -10.89 -1.49 8.26
CA LEU A 112 -11.84 -0.49 7.75
C LEU A 112 -12.51 -0.88 6.44
N LYS A 113 -11.79 -1.57 5.55
CA LYS A 113 -12.34 -2.00 4.27
C LYS A 113 -13.51 -2.96 4.48
N VAL A 114 -13.42 -3.88 5.45
CA VAL A 114 -14.51 -4.82 5.73
C VAL A 114 -15.72 -4.08 6.28
N GLU A 115 -15.54 -3.15 7.20
CA GLU A 115 -16.62 -2.27 7.70
C GLU A 115 -17.32 -1.53 6.55
N ASN A 116 -16.53 -0.92 5.65
CA ASN A 116 -17.09 -0.23 4.48
C ASN A 116 -17.84 -1.16 3.52
N ILE A 117 -17.38 -2.41 3.35
CA ILE A 117 -18.09 -3.43 2.57
C ILE A 117 -19.41 -3.79 3.23
N ILE A 118 -19.44 -3.94 4.56
CA ILE A 118 -20.66 -4.24 5.32
C ILE A 118 -21.66 -3.09 5.16
N PHE A 119 -21.25 -1.84 5.37
CA PHE A 119 -22.11 -0.68 5.17
C PHE A 119 -22.60 -0.54 3.72
N GLY A 120 -21.74 -0.82 2.74
CA GLY A 120 -22.13 -0.79 1.33
C GLY A 120 -23.19 -1.85 1.02
N LYS A 121 -23.03 -3.06 1.53
CA LYS A 121 -23.98 -4.15 1.32
C LYS A 121 -25.33 -3.87 2.00
N THR A 122 -25.32 -3.32 3.20
CA THR A 122 -26.58 -3.01 3.92
C THR A 122 -27.33 -1.82 3.33
N ALA A 123 -26.62 -0.89 2.70
CA ALA A 123 -27.22 0.29 2.05
C ALA A 123 -27.64 0.07 0.59
N SER A 124 -27.28 -1.07 -0.02
CA SER A 124 -27.55 -1.33 -1.45
C SER A 124 -28.64 -2.39 -1.62
N HIS A 125 -29.55 -2.17 -2.55
CA HIS A 125 -30.63 -3.11 -2.90
C HIS A 125 -30.28 -3.99 -4.09
N SER A 126 -29.24 -3.63 -4.85
CA SER A 126 -28.78 -4.37 -6.02
C SER A 126 -27.25 -4.49 -6.08
N LEU A 127 -26.76 -5.40 -6.92
CA LEU A 127 -25.32 -5.60 -7.11
C LEU A 127 -24.68 -4.41 -7.84
N SER A 128 -25.43 -3.75 -8.72
CA SER A 128 -25.00 -2.50 -9.39
C SER A 128 -24.84 -1.36 -8.40
N GLU A 129 -25.79 -1.19 -7.49
CA GLU A 129 -25.73 -0.16 -6.44
C GLU A 129 -24.54 -0.38 -5.52
N PHE A 130 -24.31 -1.63 -5.09
CA PHE A 130 -23.16 -1.97 -4.26
C PHE A 130 -21.83 -1.73 -4.98
N THR A 131 -21.75 -2.07 -6.27
CA THR A 131 -20.56 -1.81 -7.08
C THR A 131 -20.33 -0.32 -7.29
N ALA A 132 -21.40 0.45 -7.55
CA ALA A 132 -21.34 1.89 -7.70
C ALA A 132 -20.87 2.55 -6.39
N PHE A 133 -21.33 2.06 -5.25
CA PHE A 133 -20.86 2.51 -3.94
C PHE A 133 -19.34 2.30 -3.76
N LEU A 134 -18.82 1.13 -4.11
CA LEU A 134 -17.38 0.85 -3.99
C LEU A 134 -16.55 1.71 -4.95
N LEU A 135 -17.05 1.93 -6.16
CA LEU A 135 -16.40 2.81 -7.15
C LEU A 135 -16.42 4.28 -6.72
N TRP A 136 -17.50 4.74 -6.10
CA TRP A 136 -17.60 6.07 -5.52
C TRP A 136 -16.55 6.28 -4.41
N GLN A 137 -16.40 5.31 -3.50
CA GLN A 137 -15.36 5.36 -2.47
C GLN A 137 -13.96 5.39 -3.09
N ALA A 138 -13.69 4.56 -4.10
CA ALA A 138 -12.41 4.54 -4.81
C ALA A 138 -12.13 5.88 -5.51
N LEU A 139 -13.15 6.50 -6.11
CA LEU A 139 -13.07 7.82 -6.72
C LEU A 139 -12.65 8.87 -5.69
N LEU A 140 -13.31 8.92 -4.52
CA LEU A 140 -12.98 9.85 -3.44
C LEU A 140 -11.53 9.70 -2.98
N VAL A 141 -11.07 8.46 -2.77
CA VAL A 141 -9.67 8.17 -2.42
C VAL A 141 -8.72 8.75 -3.46
N HIS A 142 -8.99 8.52 -4.75
CA HIS A 142 -8.10 9.00 -5.80
C HIS A 142 -8.11 10.52 -5.98
N ILE A 143 -9.27 11.17 -5.84
CA ILE A 143 -9.38 12.64 -5.88
C ILE A 143 -8.63 13.26 -4.71
N VAL A 144 -8.89 12.79 -3.49
CA VAL A 144 -8.23 13.32 -2.27
C VAL A 144 -6.73 13.06 -2.34
N ALA A 145 -6.30 11.83 -2.70
CA ALA A 145 -4.88 11.52 -2.89
C ALA A 145 -4.23 12.43 -3.93
N PHE A 146 -4.90 12.69 -5.07
CA PHE A 146 -4.38 13.57 -6.11
C PHE A 146 -4.19 15.00 -5.61
N ILE A 147 -5.18 15.57 -4.92
CA ILE A 147 -5.08 16.91 -4.31
C ILE A 147 -3.91 16.95 -3.32
N VAL A 148 -3.81 15.96 -2.44
CA VAL A 148 -2.73 15.90 -1.44
C VAL A 148 -1.36 15.70 -2.08
N VAL A 149 -1.25 14.95 -3.17
CA VAL A 149 0.03 14.79 -3.90
C VAL A 149 0.46 16.12 -4.54
N VAL A 150 -0.46 16.79 -5.24
CA VAL A 150 -0.15 18.03 -5.98
C VAL A 150 0.23 19.17 -5.02
N PHE A 151 -0.49 19.32 -3.91
CA PHE A 151 -0.29 20.46 -3.00
C PHE A 151 0.48 20.10 -1.72
N GLY A 152 0.37 18.87 -1.24
CA GLY A 152 0.80 18.46 0.09
C GLY A 152 2.16 17.76 0.15
N THR A 153 2.48 16.84 -0.76
CA THR A 153 3.68 15.98 -0.64
C THR A 153 4.98 16.78 -0.59
N ARG A 154 5.18 17.70 -1.54
CA ARG A 154 6.41 18.52 -1.58
C ARG A 154 6.49 19.51 -0.42
N ALA A 155 5.38 20.14 -0.07
CA ALA A 155 5.30 21.09 1.04
C ALA A 155 5.58 20.40 2.38
N LEU A 156 5.01 19.21 2.60
CA LEU A 156 5.19 18.45 3.84
C LEU A 156 6.66 18.04 4.03
N ILE A 157 7.28 17.46 3.01
CA ILE A 157 8.66 16.96 3.10
C ILE A 157 9.64 18.12 3.29
N SER A 158 9.45 19.24 2.59
CA SER A 158 10.32 20.41 2.73
C SER A 158 10.18 21.12 4.08
N TYR A 159 8.98 21.16 4.65
CA TYR A 159 8.73 21.85 5.92
C TYR A 159 9.06 20.98 7.15
N LEU A 160 8.65 19.71 7.14
CA LEU A 160 8.80 18.82 8.31
C LEU A 160 10.11 18.01 8.28
N GLY A 161 10.73 17.88 7.11
CA GLY A 161 11.79 16.91 6.88
C GLY A 161 11.27 15.48 6.85
N GLU A 162 12.15 14.55 6.48
CA GLU A 162 11.76 13.19 6.15
C GLU A 162 11.30 12.38 7.38
N ARG A 163 12.02 12.50 8.50
CA ARG A 163 11.68 11.83 9.76
C ARG A 163 10.27 12.20 10.26
N ARG A 164 9.96 13.50 10.31
CA ARG A 164 8.64 13.94 10.82
C ARG A 164 7.54 13.62 9.83
N SER A 165 7.82 13.63 8.53
CA SER A 165 6.87 13.22 7.49
C SER A 165 6.42 11.76 7.66
N LEU A 166 7.31 10.87 8.12
CA LEU A 166 6.94 9.48 8.45
C LEU A 166 5.91 9.39 9.59
N LEU A 167 5.96 10.29 10.57
CA LEU A 167 5.02 10.32 11.70
C LEU A 167 3.64 10.84 11.30
N VAL A 168 3.55 11.66 10.25
CA VAL A 168 2.27 12.18 9.75
C VAL A 168 1.37 11.05 9.28
N ILE A 169 1.94 9.95 8.76
CA ILE A 169 1.19 8.81 8.24
C ILE A 169 0.34 8.13 9.36
N PRO A 170 0.94 7.60 10.45
CA PRO A 170 0.16 7.05 11.56
C PRO A 170 -0.65 8.11 12.29
N ALA A 171 -0.18 9.36 12.39
CA ALA A 171 -0.91 10.42 13.09
C ALA A 171 -2.21 10.80 12.36
N ALA A 172 -2.17 11.03 11.04
CA ALA A 172 -3.35 11.36 10.24
C ALA A 172 -4.34 10.19 10.20
N THR A 173 -3.81 8.97 10.05
CA THR A 173 -4.64 7.75 10.12
C THR A 173 -5.27 7.61 11.50
N GLY A 174 -4.50 7.81 12.57
CA GLY A 174 -4.97 7.72 13.94
C GLY A 174 -6.04 8.73 14.30
N LEU A 175 -5.87 9.99 13.86
CA LEU A 175 -6.88 11.02 14.03
C LEU A 175 -8.20 10.65 13.34
N SER A 176 -8.12 10.06 12.14
CA SER A 176 -9.30 9.59 11.43
C SER A 176 -9.96 8.37 12.11
N MET A 177 -9.18 7.51 12.79
CA MET A 177 -9.74 6.40 13.57
C MET A 177 -10.42 6.88 14.85
N ILE A 178 -9.87 7.90 15.51
CA ILE A 178 -10.52 8.52 16.68
C ILE A 178 -11.91 9.04 16.28
N ALA A 179 -12.01 9.73 15.13
CA ALA A 179 -13.30 10.18 14.61
C ALA A 179 -14.28 9.03 14.33
N PHE A 180 -13.78 7.90 13.81
CA PHE A 180 -14.59 6.70 13.59
C PHE A 180 -15.09 6.07 14.89
N VAL A 181 -14.21 5.87 15.88
CA VAL A 181 -14.54 5.24 17.16
C VAL A 181 -15.49 6.09 18.00
N LEU A 182 -15.32 7.42 18.01
CA LEU A 182 -16.19 8.34 18.75
C LEU A 182 -17.60 8.41 18.16
N ARG A 183 -17.73 8.28 16.84
CA ARG A 183 -19.02 8.29 16.15
C ARG A 183 -19.08 7.19 15.11
N PRO A 184 -19.32 5.93 15.51
CA PRO A 184 -19.39 4.79 14.60
C PRO A 184 -20.57 4.99 13.64
N SER A 185 -20.28 5.30 12.39
CA SER A 185 -21.28 5.56 11.37
C SER A 185 -20.69 5.30 9.99
N TYR A 186 -21.56 5.13 9.01
CA TYR A 186 -21.14 5.00 7.61
C TYR A 186 -20.23 6.16 7.17
N SER A 187 -20.61 7.40 7.47
CA SER A 187 -19.86 8.59 7.07
C SER A 187 -18.47 8.64 7.71
N SER A 188 -18.34 8.26 8.98
CA SER A 188 -17.05 8.24 9.66
C SER A 188 -16.17 7.08 9.18
N ALA A 189 -16.75 5.93 8.84
CA ALA A 189 -16.02 4.79 8.25
C ALA A 189 -15.43 5.13 6.88
N ILE A 190 -16.21 5.81 6.03
CA ILE A 190 -15.72 6.32 4.75
C ILE A 190 -14.64 7.36 4.95
N PHE A 191 -14.86 8.33 5.82
CA PHE A 191 -13.88 9.39 6.08
C PHE A 191 -12.54 8.78 6.51
N ALA A 192 -12.59 7.87 7.48
CA ALA A 192 -11.46 7.12 8.00
C ALA A 192 -10.74 6.33 6.88
N PHE A 193 -11.49 5.62 6.04
CA PHE A 193 -10.95 4.87 4.91
C PHE A 193 -10.30 5.78 3.85
N VAL A 194 -10.97 6.87 3.47
CA VAL A 194 -10.48 7.83 2.47
C VAL A 194 -9.20 8.50 2.94
N VAL A 195 -9.16 8.98 4.19
CA VAL A 195 -7.96 9.60 4.77
C VAL A 195 -6.81 8.59 4.80
N THR A 196 -7.03 7.40 5.36
CA THR A 196 -6.00 6.34 5.48
C THR A 196 -5.39 5.98 4.13
N ARG A 197 -6.24 5.75 3.11
CA ARG A 197 -5.78 5.38 1.77
C ARG A 197 -5.10 6.55 1.04
N SER A 198 -5.62 7.76 1.18
CA SER A 198 -5.07 8.94 0.52
C SER A 198 -3.69 9.31 1.07
N VAL A 199 -3.54 9.25 2.40
CA VAL A 199 -2.24 9.46 3.07
C VAL A 199 -1.22 8.42 2.63
N ASN A 200 -1.64 7.16 2.46
CA ASN A 200 -0.76 6.12 1.95
C ASN A 200 -0.28 6.38 0.53
N TYR A 201 -1.18 6.78 -0.37
CA TYR A 201 -0.82 7.12 -1.74
C TYR A 201 0.05 8.37 -1.83
N ALA A 202 -0.25 9.40 -1.03
CA ALA A 202 0.43 10.69 -1.13
C ALA A 202 1.78 10.75 -0.40
N PHE A 203 1.93 10.02 0.71
CA PHE A 203 3.11 10.13 1.58
C PHE A 203 3.77 8.78 1.84
N ALA A 204 3.01 7.76 2.27
CA ALA A 204 3.63 6.51 2.72
C ALA A 204 4.37 5.79 1.59
N ALA A 205 3.78 5.72 0.40
CA ALA A 205 4.43 5.11 -0.76
C ALA A 205 5.77 5.79 -1.13
N PRO A 206 5.85 7.11 -1.36
CA PRO A 206 7.13 7.76 -1.69
C PRO A 206 8.14 7.73 -0.52
N LEU A 207 7.70 7.97 0.72
CA LEU A 207 8.60 7.92 1.87
C LEU A 207 9.16 6.52 2.11
N ARG A 208 8.39 5.47 1.82
CA ARG A 208 8.86 4.08 1.88
C ARG A 208 9.97 3.81 0.87
N GLU A 209 9.90 4.37 -0.33
CA GLU A 209 10.98 4.25 -1.31
C GLU A 209 12.25 4.95 -0.83
N SER A 210 12.11 6.15 -0.26
CA SER A 210 13.26 6.88 0.28
C SER A 210 13.91 6.17 1.47
N LEU A 211 13.14 5.46 2.30
CA LEU A 211 13.68 4.64 3.38
C LEU A 211 14.64 3.55 2.88
N TYR A 212 14.59 3.13 1.62
CA TYR A 212 15.55 2.17 1.06
C TYR A 212 16.87 2.81 0.59
N ILE A 213 16.97 4.13 0.49
CA ILE A 213 18.19 4.84 0.06
C ILE A 213 19.45 4.40 0.82
N PRO A 214 19.48 4.30 2.16
CA PRO A 214 20.67 3.88 2.89
C PRO A 214 20.89 2.35 2.89
N THR A 215 20.19 1.57 2.06
CA THR A 215 20.32 0.10 2.03
C THR A 215 21.07 -0.37 0.79
N VAL A 216 21.85 -1.45 0.90
CA VAL A 216 22.44 -2.08 -0.29
C VAL A 216 21.35 -2.62 -1.21
N LYS A 217 21.58 -2.54 -2.53
CA LYS A 217 20.59 -2.93 -3.55
C LYS A 217 20.05 -4.34 -3.32
N GLU A 218 20.89 -5.30 -2.95
CA GLU A 218 20.45 -6.68 -2.70
C GLU A 218 19.43 -6.78 -1.57
N VAL A 219 19.72 -6.16 -0.42
CA VAL A 219 18.83 -6.13 0.73
C VAL A 219 17.54 -5.43 0.36
N GLN A 220 17.61 -4.29 -0.33
CA GLN A 220 16.44 -3.58 -0.85
C GLN A 220 15.59 -4.49 -1.73
N PHE A 221 16.15 -5.10 -2.77
CA PHE A 221 15.39 -5.91 -3.73
C PHE A 221 14.74 -7.13 -3.08
N LYS A 222 15.51 -7.91 -2.30
CA LYS A 222 15.02 -9.13 -1.66
C LYS A 222 13.94 -8.83 -0.62
N SER A 223 14.19 -7.84 0.25
CA SER A 223 13.23 -7.48 1.29
C SER A 223 11.98 -6.83 0.72
N LYS A 224 12.10 -5.90 -0.23
CA LYS A 224 10.96 -5.26 -0.88
C LYS A 224 10.06 -6.27 -1.60
N SER A 225 10.66 -7.17 -2.38
CA SER A 225 9.92 -8.25 -3.04
C SER A 225 9.16 -9.12 -2.04
N TRP A 226 9.79 -9.48 -0.93
CA TRP A 226 9.15 -10.25 0.13
C TRP A 226 8.00 -9.48 0.81
N ILE A 227 8.21 -8.21 1.14
CA ILE A 227 7.20 -7.33 1.78
C ILE A 227 5.99 -7.15 0.86
N ASP A 228 6.21 -6.81 -0.41
CA ASP A 228 5.13 -6.56 -1.37
C ASP A 228 4.39 -7.87 -1.74
N GLY A 229 5.10 -9.00 -1.80
CA GLY A 229 4.53 -10.30 -2.12
C GLY A 229 3.83 -10.99 -0.95
N VAL A 230 4.61 -11.35 0.08
CA VAL A 230 4.16 -12.17 1.23
C VAL A 230 3.72 -11.28 2.39
N GLY A 231 4.53 -10.27 2.74
CA GLY A 231 4.26 -9.41 3.89
C GLY A 231 2.90 -8.70 3.82
N THR A 232 2.54 -8.18 2.65
CA THR A 232 1.24 -7.52 2.43
C THR A 232 0.07 -8.50 2.60
N LYS A 233 0.22 -9.74 2.14
CA LYS A 233 -0.81 -10.78 2.31
C LYS A 233 -0.92 -11.21 3.76
N PHE A 234 0.20 -11.43 4.43
CA PHE A 234 0.27 -11.74 5.85
C PHE A 234 -0.45 -10.67 6.68
N SER A 235 -0.17 -9.39 6.42
CA SER A 235 -0.82 -8.26 7.08
C SER A 235 -2.34 -8.28 6.90
N LYS A 236 -2.82 -8.52 5.68
CA LYS A 236 -4.26 -8.62 5.37
C LYS A 236 -4.93 -9.82 6.04
N THR A 237 -4.23 -10.94 6.13
CA THR A 237 -4.73 -12.13 6.86
C THR A 237 -4.89 -11.83 8.34
N CYS A 238 -3.87 -11.22 8.98
CA CYS A 238 -3.96 -10.79 10.38
C CYS A 238 -5.13 -9.82 10.61
N ALA A 239 -5.34 -8.86 9.70
CA ALA A 239 -6.48 -7.95 9.77
C ALA A 239 -7.82 -8.68 9.62
N SER A 240 -7.88 -9.67 8.72
CA SER A 240 -9.09 -10.48 8.52
C SER A 240 -9.43 -11.34 9.73
N SER A 241 -8.43 -11.83 10.48
CA SER A 241 -8.65 -12.54 11.73
C SER A 241 -9.31 -11.65 12.78
N PHE A 242 -8.93 -10.38 12.85
CA PHE A 242 -9.62 -9.40 13.70
C PHE A 242 -11.08 -9.23 13.29
N ASN A 243 -11.35 -9.03 11.99
CA ASN A 243 -12.72 -8.87 11.51
C ASN A 243 -13.60 -10.12 11.78
N MET A 244 -13.01 -11.31 11.65
CA MET A 244 -13.68 -12.58 11.97
C MET A 244 -13.97 -12.70 13.48
N TYR A 245 -13.07 -12.23 14.33
CA TYR A 245 -13.29 -12.19 15.78
C TYR A 245 -14.39 -11.20 16.18
N THR A 246 -14.49 -10.07 15.48
CA THR A 246 -15.55 -9.07 15.71
C THR A 246 -16.88 -9.42 15.07
N ASP A 247 -16.94 -10.44 14.22
CA ASP A 247 -18.17 -10.88 13.56
C ASP A 247 -19.18 -11.37 14.61
N GLY A 248 -20.36 -10.77 14.63
CA GLY A 248 -21.40 -11.02 15.63
C GLY A 248 -21.30 -10.23 16.94
N LEU A 249 -20.22 -9.46 17.18
CA LEU A 249 -20.18 -8.51 18.29
C LEU A 249 -21.04 -7.27 17.95
N VAL A 250 -21.81 -6.78 18.92
CA VAL A 250 -22.67 -5.60 18.75
C VAL A 250 -22.57 -4.65 19.94
N GLY A 251 -22.96 -3.40 19.72
CA GLY A 251 -23.03 -2.38 20.77
C GLY A 251 -21.68 -2.10 21.44
N SER A 252 -21.67 -1.96 22.77
CA SER A 252 -20.49 -1.57 23.55
C SER A 252 -19.34 -2.59 23.48
N ALA A 253 -19.63 -3.88 23.30
CA ALA A 253 -18.60 -4.92 23.18
C ALA A 253 -17.76 -4.73 21.92
N LEU A 254 -18.41 -4.50 20.77
CA LEU A 254 -17.73 -4.22 19.51
C LEU A 254 -16.88 -2.94 19.62
N LEU A 255 -17.45 -1.88 20.19
CA LEU A 255 -16.74 -0.60 20.35
C LEU A 255 -15.52 -0.74 21.27
N GLY A 256 -15.63 -1.48 22.38
CA GLY A 256 -14.49 -1.74 23.26
C GLY A 256 -13.36 -2.45 22.53
N VAL A 257 -13.68 -3.52 21.79
CA VAL A 257 -12.70 -4.29 21.02
C VAL A 257 -12.06 -3.45 19.91
N GLN A 258 -12.84 -2.70 19.13
CA GLN A 258 -12.33 -1.82 18.08
C GLN A 258 -11.45 -0.70 18.65
N THR A 259 -11.83 -0.09 19.77
CA THR A 259 -11.06 0.97 20.43
C THR A 259 -9.69 0.46 20.86
N VAL A 260 -9.66 -0.70 21.53
CA VAL A 260 -8.40 -1.32 21.99
C VAL A 260 -7.54 -1.71 20.79
N PHE A 261 -8.12 -2.34 19.77
CA PHE A 261 -7.40 -2.78 18.58
C PHE A 261 -6.79 -1.60 17.82
N PHE A 262 -7.60 -0.62 17.40
CA PHE A 262 -7.09 0.53 16.66
C PHE A 262 -6.11 1.35 17.49
N GLY A 263 -6.40 1.58 18.77
CA GLY A 263 -5.53 2.29 19.70
C GLY A 263 -4.15 1.62 19.82
N ALA A 264 -4.11 0.31 20.01
CA ALA A 264 -2.87 -0.46 20.10
C ALA A 264 -2.09 -0.44 18.78
N VAL A 265 -2.76 -0.74 17.66
CA VAL A 265 -2.15 -0.78 16.32
C VAL A 265 -1.56 0.58 15.93
N ILE A 266 -2.30 1.67 16.14
CA ILE A 266 -1.82 3.04 15.84
C ILE A 266 -0.65 3.42 16.75
N SER A 267 -0.73 3.10 18.04
CA SER A 267 0.34 3.44 19.00
C SER A 267 1.63 2.71 18.62
N LEU A 268 1.56 1.42 18.33
CA LEU A 268 2.71 0.64 17.86
C LEU A 268 3.24 1.15 16.52
N TRP A 269 2.34 1.49 15.60
CA TRP A 269 2.74 2.06 14.32
C TRP A 269 3.45 3.39 14.47
N PHE A 270 2.97 4.27 15.35
CA PHE A 270 3.61 5.54 15.65
C PHE A 270 5.00 5.36 16.24
N LEU A 271 5.17 4.40 17.18
CA LEU A 271 6.47 4.05 17.75
C LEU A 271 7.44 3.53 16.69
N VAL A 272 6.96 2.66 15.78
CA VAL A 272 7.78 2.16 14.67
C VAL A 272 8.16 3.28 13.71
N ALA A 273 7.23 4.15 13.33
CA ALA A 273 7.52 5.31 12.49
C ALA A 273 8.56 6.24 13.14
N TYR A 274 8.45 6.46 14.46
CA TYR A 274 9.40 7.27 15.22
C TYR A 274 10.81 6.67 15.26
N ALA A 275 10.91 5.39 15.62
CA ALA A 275 12.18 4.67 15.69
C ALA A 275 12.84 4.54 14.31
N LEU A 276 12.05 4.26 13.27
CA LEU A 276 12.53 4.14 11.90
C LEU A 276 13.03 5.48 11.36
N GLY A 277 12.28 6.56 11.58
CA GLY A 277 12.69 7.90 11.18
C GLY A 277 13.98 8.36 11.88
N LEU A 278 14.15 8.03 13.16
CA LEU A 278 15.41 8.26 13.89
C LEU A 278 16.58 7.49 13.27
N ARG A 279 16.37 6.21 12.96
CA ARG A 279 17.42 5.36 12.39
C ARG A 279 17.82 5.81 10.99
N PHE A 280 16.85 6.21 10.18
CA PHE A 280 17.06 6.76 8.84
C PHE A 280 17.90 8.04 8.89
N GLU A 281 17.52 9.00 9.72
CA GLU A 281 18.26 10.25 9.90
C GLU A 281 19.71 10.00 10.37
N LYS A 282 19.90 9.05 11.29
CA LYS A 282 21.22 8.65 11.77
C LYS A 282 22.06 7.97 10.69
N ALA A 283 21.46 7.13 9.84
CA ALA A 283 22.15 6.47 8.75
C ALA A 283 22.64 7.48 7.70
N LEU A 284 21.80 8.45 7.33
CA LEU A 284 22.18 9.54 6.42
C LEU A 284 23.29 10.41 7.01
N LYS A 285 23.16 10.86 8.26
CA LYS A 285 24.19 11.69 8.93
C LYS A 285 25.55 11.01 9.03
N ARG A 286 25.57 9.67 9.10
CA ARG A 286 26.80 8.87 9.21
C ARG A 286 27.31 8.35 7.86
N ASN A 287 26.63 8.66 6.75
CA ASN A 287 26.85 8.01 5.45
C ASN A 287 26.94 6.48 5.56
N GLU A 288 26.11 5.91 6.44
CA GLU A 288 26.10 4.48 6.72
C GLU A 288 25.31 3.74 5.63
N VAL A 289 25.90 2.68 5.09
CA VAL A 289 25.24 1.78 4.15
C VAL A 289 24.81 0.50 4.89
N ILE A 290 23.51 0.36 5.10
CA ILE A 290 22.90 -0.78 5.78
C ILE A 290 22.99 -2.01 4.87
N GLY A 291 23.62 -3.07 5.39
CA GLY A 291 23.86 -4.31 4.65
C GLY A 291 25.23 -4.40 3.96
N SER A 292 26.13 -3.45 4.22
CA SER A 292 27.51 -3.48 3.68
C SER A 292 28.32 -4.72 4.07
N GLY A 293 28.04 -5.34 5.21
CA GLY A 293 28.72 -6.55 5.68
C GLY A 293 28.38 -7.85 4.93
N GLU A 294 27.51 -7.82 3.91
CA GLU A 294 27.31 -8.95 2.98
C GLU A 294 28.00 -8.75 1.62
N VAL A 295 28.61 -7.59 1.40
CA VAL A 295 29.29 -7.22 0.14
C VAL A 295 30.82 -7.37 0.27
N LEU A 296 31.32 -7.66 1.47
CA LEU A 296 32.71 -8.01 1.77
C LEU A 296 32.81 -9.52 2.02
#